data_AF-A0A6J8BHU5-F1
#
_entry.id   AF-A0A6J8BHU5-F1
#
_cell.length_a   1.000
_cell.length_b   1.000
_cell.length_c   1.000
_cell.angle_alpha   90.00
_cell.angle_beta   90.00
_cell.angle_gamma   90.00
#
_symmetry.space_group_name_H-M   'P 1'
#
loop_
_entity.id
_entity.type
_entity.pdbx_description
1 polymer ?
#
loop_
_entity_poly.entity_id
_entity_poly.type
_entity_poly.pdbx_seq_one_letter_code
_entity_poly.pdbx_strand_id
1 'polypeptide(L)'
;MLVQQYSVMGLQEACQVFQACFINTTGKSDGNVPADLVQEWNVKECKKHIKHMYSNKLDANICNRTSALPSIHAIADNFDTEACTIIRSKKHTRKQNDEDELLLIQDMKKIRPFHYTSGRFYKEFNSIPRSISEKVDGQLLLKWFNKNRRTFFI
;
A
#
# COMPACT_ATOMS: atom_id res chain seq x y z
N MET A 1 -30.30 -12.15 -3.47
CA MET A 1 -28.96 -11.56 -3.71
C MET A 1 -27.82 -12.55 -3.42
N LEU A 2 -27.76 -13.19 -2.24
CA LEU A 2 -26.73 -14.21 -1.93
C LEU A 2 -26.69 -15.39 -2.93
N VAL A 3 -27.85 -15.93 -3.33
CA VAL A 3 -27.95 -17.06 -4.27
C VAL A 3 -27.34 -16.76 -5.65
N GLN A 4 -27.48 -15.53 -6.16
CA GLN A 4 -26.91 -15.10 -7.44
C GLN A 4 -25.39 -14.86 -7.35
N GLN A 5 -24.86 -14.53 -6.18
CA GLN A 5 -23.42 -14.37 -5.97
C GLN A 5 -22.71 -15.73 -6.00
N TYR A 6 -23.29 -16.78 -5.41
CA TYR A 6 -22.69 -18.12 -5.42
C TYR A 6 -22.52 -18.73 -6.81
N SER A 7 -23.40 -18.43 -7.77
CA SER A 7 -23.30 -18.94 -9.14
C SER A 7 -22.15 -18.36 -9.96
N VAL A 8 -21.56 -17.24 -9.51
CA VAL A 8 -20.45 -16.55 -10.20
C VAL A 8 -19.10 -16.83 -9.52
N MET A 9 -19.11 -17.31 -8.27
CA MET A 9 -17.91 -17.57 -7.45
C MET A 9 -17.27 -18.93 -7.78
N GLY A 10 -15.96 -19.04 -7.57
CA GLY A 10 -15.28 -20.33 -7.60
C GLY A 10 -15.77 -21.25 -6.46
N LEU A 11 -15.65 -22.57 -6.64
CA LEU A 11 -16.10 -23.56 -5.65
C LEU A 11 -15.53 -23.31 -4.24
N GLN A 12 -14.25 -22.93 -4.16
CA GLN A 12 -13.57 -22.64 -2.91
C GLN A 12 -14.12 -21.39 -2.21
N GLU A 13 -14.33 -20.32 -2.95
CA GLU A 13 -14.88 -19.06 -2.43
C GLU A 13 -16.33 -19.25 -1.97
N ALA A 14 -17.13 -19.97 -2.76
CA ALA A 14 -18.51 -20.30 -2.40
C ALA A 14 -18.58 -21.12 -1.10
N CYS A 15 -17.71 -22.12 -0.92
CA CYS A 15 -17.61 -22.89 0.32
C CYS A 15 -17.20 -22.01 1.51
N GLN A 16 -16.24 -21.10 1.33
CA GLN A 16 -15.80 -20.20 2.41
C GLN A 16 -16.89 -19.20 2.81
N VAL A 17 -17.61 -18.62 1.86
CA VAL A 17 -18.75 -17.74 2.14
C VAL A 17 -19.88 -18.54 2.83
N PHE A 18 -20.16 -19.76 2.37
CA PHE A 18 -21.13 -20.66 3.02
C PHE A 18 -20.74 -20.99 4.47
N GLN A 19 -19.46 -21.22 4.72
CA GLN A 19 -18.91 -21.47 6.06
C GLN A 19 -18.76 -20.20 6.91
N ALA A 20 -19.33 -19.06 6.47
CA ALA A 20 -19.24 -17.77 7.13
C ALA A 20 -17.80 -17.29 7.39
N CYS A 21 -16.83 -17.73 6.58
CA CYS A 21 -15.44 -17.29 6.67
C CYS A 21 -15.25 -15.84 6.19
N PHE A 22 -16.26 -15.23 5.56
CA PHE A 22 -16.23 -13.87 5.04
C PHE A 22 -17.49 -13.08 5.44
N ILE A 23 -17.30 -11.79 5.70
CA ILE A 23 -18.35 -10.83 6.05
C ILE A 23 -18.21 -9.63 5.11
N ASN A 24 -19.33 -9.15 4.55
CA ASN A 24 -19.35 -7.92 3.77
C ASN A 24 -19.68 -6.74 4.70
N THR A 25 -18.65 -5.99 5.09
CA THR A 25 -18.79 -4.81 5.98
C THR A 25 -19.30 -3.57 5.26
N THR A 26 -19.15 -3.50 3.93
CA THR A 26 -19.46 -2.29 3.13
C THR A 26 -20.77 -2.39 2.36
N GLY A 27 -21.34 -3.60 2.23
CA GLY A 27 -22.53 -3.87 1.41
C GLY A 27 -22.29 -3.79 -0.10
N LYS A 28 -21.05 -3.56 -0.57
CA LYS A 28 -20.71 -3.46 -1.99
C LYS A 28 -20.28 -4.81 -2.58
N SER A 29 -20.39 -4.97 -3.90
CA SER A 29 -19.74 -6.08 -4.60
C SER A 29 -18.23 -5.99 -4.39
N ASP A 30 -17.59 -7.11 -4.05
CA ASP A 30 -16.16 -7.21 -3.72
C ASP A 30 -15.72 -6.56 -2.39
N GLY A 31 -16.67 -6.33 -1.48
CA GLY A 31 -16.41 -5.80 -0.12
C GLY A 31 -16.18 -6.85 0.97
N ASN A 32 -15.84 -8.09 0.59
CA ASN A 32 -15.77 -9.21 1.52
C ASN A 32 -14.45 -9.20 2.30
N VAL A 33 -14.54 -9.21 3.63
CA VAL A 33 -13.40 -9.30 4.53
C VAL A 33 -13.47 -10.63 5.27
N PRO A 34 -12.35 -11.34 5.48
CA PRO A 34 -12.31 -12.52 6.34
C PRO A 34 -12.96 -12.25 7.70
N ALA A 35 -13.86 -13.14 8.13
CA ALA A 35 -14.60 -13.00 9.38
C ALA A 35 -13.68 -12.93 10.60
N ASP A 36 -12.59 -13.70 10.58
CA ASP A 36 -11.55 -13.69 11.62
C ASP A 36 -10.92 -12.31 11.79
N LEU A 37 -10.61 -11.61 10.69
CA LEU A 37 -10.07 -10.25 10.73
C LEU A 37 -11.06 -9.26 11.33
N VAL A 38 -12.35 -9.38 10.99
CA VAL A 38 -13.40 -8.54 11.58
C VAL A 38 -13.52 -8.80 13.09
N GLN A 39 -13.45 -10.06 13.50
CA GLN A 39 -13.49 -10.43 14.92
C GLN A 39 -12.24 -9.95 15.67
N GLU A 40 -11.05 -10.05 15.09
CA GLU A 40 -9.81 -9.52 15.68
C GLU A 40 -9.90 -8.01 15.88
N TRP A 41 -10.43 -7.29 14.90
CA TRP A 41 -10.67 -5.85 15.00
C TRP A 41 -11.66 -5.51 16.13
N ASN A 42 -12.79 -6.22 16.22
CA ASN A 42 -13.76 -6.04 17.30
C ASN A 42 -13.14 -6.27 18.68
N VAL A 43 -12.36 -7.34 18.83
CA VAL A 43 -11.66 -7.65 20.09
C VAL A 43 -10.66 -6.56 20.45
N LYS A 44 -9.92 -6.04 19.45
CA LYS A 44 -8.96 -4.96 19.64
C LYS A 44 -9.64 -3.68 20.13
N GLU A 45 -10.78 -3.29 19.54
CA GLU A 45 -11.54 -2.12 19.97
C GLU A 45 -12.12 -2.32 21.39
N CYS A 46 -12.74 -3.47 21.69
CA CYS A 46 -13.20 -3.78 23.05
C CYS A 46 -12.07 -3.66 24.08
N LYS A 47 -10.89 -4.23 23.80
CA LYS A 47 -9.70 -4.16 24.68
C LYS A 47 -9.25 -2.71 24.88
N LYS A 48 -9.25 -1.89 23.82
CA LYS A 48 -8.91 -0.47 23.90
C LYS A 48 -9.88 0.26 24.82
N HIS A 49 -11.17 0.06 24.70
CA HIS A 49 -12.15 0.72 25.56
C HIS A 49 -12.06 0.28 27.03
N ILE A 50 -11.87 -1.01 27.29
CA ILE A 50 -11.66 -1.55 28.65
C ILE A 50 -10.38 -0.97 29.27
N LYS A 51 -9.31 -0.80 28.49
CA LYS A 51 -8.07 -0.16 28.95
C LYS A 51 -8.32 1.27 29.46
N HIS A 52 -9.17 2.04 28.77
CA HIS A 52 -9.53 3.41 29.15
C HIS A 52 -10.55 3.51 30.30
N MET A 53 -11.03 2.39 30.85
CA MET A 53 -11.89 2.38 32.05
C MET A 53 -11.07 2.51 33.36
N TYR A 54 -9.75 2.36 33.31
CA TYR A 54 -8.84 2.42 34.47
C TYR A 54 -9.30 1.52 35.63
N SER A 55 -9.67 2.11 36.77
CA SER A 55 -10.13 1.39 37.98
C SER A 55 -11.61 0.95 37.89
N ASN A 56 -12.39 1.52 36.98
CA ASN A 56 -13.84 1.30 36.89
C ASN A 56 -14.20 0.03 36.09
N LYS A 57 -13.63 -1.12 36.45
CA LYS A 57 -13.75 -2.40 35.72
C LYS A 57 -14.68 -3.40 36.40
N LEU A 58 -15.84 -2.94 36.85
CA LEU A 58 -16.92 -3.85 37.26
C LEU A 58 -17.52 -4.50 36.00
N ASP A 59 -17.92 -5.77 36.09
CA ASP A 59 -18.49 -6.52 34.96
C ASP A 59 -19.67 -5.79 34.32
N ALA A 60 -20.57 -5.23 35.14
CA ALA A 60 -21.69 -4.43 34.66
C ALA A 60 -21.23 -3.23 33.82
N ASN A 61 -20.16 -2.55 34.24
CA ASN A 61 -19.63 -1.39 33.53
C ASN A 61 -18.91 -1.79 32.24
N ILE A 62 -18.23 -2.95 32.23
CA ILE A 62 -17.61 -3.50 31.02
C ILE A 62 -18.68 -3.86 30.01
N CYS A 63 -19.73 -4.60 30.42
CA CYS A 63 -20.86 -4.94 29.57
C CYS A 63 -21.50 -3.68 28.98
N ASN A 64 -21.86 -2.71 29.82
CA ASN A 64 -22.47 -1.45 29.38
C ASN A 64 -21.58 -0.67 28.40
N ARG A 65 -20.26 -0.61 28.65
CA ARG A 65 -19.31 0.10 27.76
C ARG A 65 -19.19 -0.62 26.42
N THR A 66 -19.06 -1.95 26.43
CA THR A 66 -18.90 -2.77 25.22
C THR A 66 -20.16 -2.78 24.36
N SER A 67 -21.35 -2.83 24.96
CA SER A 67 -22.62 -2.76 24.23
C SER A 67 -22.88 -1.41 23.58
N ALA A 68 -22.32 -0.32 24.15
CA ALA A 68 -22.43 1.02 23.60
C ALA A 68 -21.46 1.32 22.44
N LEU A 69 -20.46 0.47 22.19
CA LEU A 69 -19.43 0.72 21.15
C LEU A 69 -19.99 0.95 19.75
N PRO A 70 -20.97 0.16 19.25
CA PRO A 70 -21.52 0.39 17.92
C PRO A 70 -22.16 1.77 17.80
N SER A 71 -22.89 2.21 18.83
CA SER A 71 -23.51 3.53 18.87
C SER A 71 -22.48 4.66 18.93
N ILE A 72 -21.40 4.48 19.70
CA ILE A 72 -20.30 5.46 19.78
C ILE A 72 -19.65 5.64 18.40
N HIS A 73 -19.37 4.54 17.69
CA HIS A 73 -18.82 4.60 16.33
C HIS A 73 -19.78 5.27 15.35
N ALA A 74 -21.06 4.87 15.36
CA ALA A 74 -22.07 5.49 14.50
C ALA A 74 -22.20 7.00 14.72
N ILE A 75 -22.15 7.44 15.97
CA ILE A 75 -22.16 8.88 16.30
C ILE A 75 -20.87 9.54 15.81
N ALA A 76 -19.70 8.93 16.03
CA ALA A 76 -18.43 9.50 15.60
C ALA A 76 -18.33 9.65 14.07
N ASP A 77 -18.80 8.65 13.32
CA ASP A 77 -18.79 8.66 11.85
C ASP A 77 -19.75 9.71 11.28
N ASN A 78 -20.90 9.92 11.93
CA ASN A 78 -21.91 10.88 11.48
C ASN A 78 -21.68 12.29 12.02
N PHE A 79 -20.90 12.46 13.09
CA PHE A 79 -20.73 13.72 13.80
C PHE A 79 -20.32 14.86 12.86
N ASP A 80 -19.30 14.64 12.02
CA ASP A 80 -18.83 15.68 11.10
C ASP A 80 -19.86 16.02 10.01
N THR A 81 -20.64 15.02 9.60
CA THR A 81 -21.71 15.21 8.61
C THR A 81 -22.86 16.03 9.20
N GLU A 82 -23.28 15.73 10.42
CA GLU A 82 -24.36 16.43 11.12
C GLU A 82 -23.95 17.82 11.61
N ALA A 83 -22.70 18.00 12.03
CA ALA A 83 -22.17 19.27 12.50
C ALA A 83 -21.88 20.27 11.37
N CYS A 84 -22.07 19.87 10.10
CA CYS A 84 -21.68 20.65 8.92
C CYS A 84 -20.24 21.19 9.03
N THR A 85 -19.35 20.43 9.68
CA THR A 85 -17.97 20.86 9.87
C THR A 85 -17.31 20.91 8.50
N ILE A 86 -16.76 22.08 8.16
CA ILE A 86 -16.03 22.25 6.91
C ILE A 86 -14.81 21.33 6.97
N ILE A 87 -14.88 20.20 6.26
CA ILE A 87 -13.73 19.33 6.05
C ILE A 87 -12.73 20.14 5.22
N ARG A 88 -11.79 20.78 5.91
CA ARG A 88 -10.64 21.44 5.26
C ARG A 88 -9.82 20.32 4.65
N SER A 89 -9.99 20.13 3.33
CA SER A 89 -9.24 19.15 2.57
C SER A 89 -7.76 19.29 2.89
N LYS A 90 -7.14 18.19 3.33
CA LYS A 90 -5.72 18.17 3.66
C LYS A 90 -4.95 18.61 2.41
N LYS A 91 -4.14 19.66 2.57
CA LYS A 91 -3.39 20.40 1.53
C LYS A 91 -2.44 19.55 0.66
N HIS A 92 -2.36 18.24 0.88
CA HIS A 92 -1.39 17.33 0.24
C HIS A 92 -2.01 16.01 -0.25
N THR A 93 -3.27 16.03 -0.68
CA THR A 93 -3.86 14.88 -1.40
C THR A 93 -4.17 15.28 -2.84
N ARG A 94 -3.22 15.94 -3.51
CA ARG A 94 -3.26 15.93 -4.98
C ARG A 94 -2.77 14.55 -5.38
N LYS A 95 -3.69 13.73 -5.89
CA LYS A 95 -3.32 12.53 -6.67
C LYS A 95 -2.27 12.99 -7.69
N GLN A 96 -1.16 12.26 -7.85
CA GLN A 96 -0.18 12.59 -8.90
C GLN A 96 -0.97 12.80 -10.20
N ASN A 97 -0.95 14.04 -10.66
CA ASN A 97 -1.85 14.52 -11.69
C ASN A 97 -1.12 14.28 -13.01
N ASP A 98 -1.80 13.68 -14.00
CA ASP A 98 -1.23 13.45 -15.34
C ASP A 98 -0.60 14.72 -15.93
N GLU A 99 -1.12 15.89 -15.54
CA GLU A 99 -0.58 17.21 -15.86
C GLU A 99 0.86 17.45 -15.37
N ASP A 100 1.18 17.00 -14.16
CA ASP A 100 2.53 17.18 -13.59
C ASP A 100 3.53 16.28 -14.34
N GLU A 101 3.12 15.08 -14.74
CA GLU A 101 3.93 14.18 -15.56
C GLU A 101 4.13 14.74 -16.99
N LEU A 102 3.07 15.28 -17.60
CA LEU A 102 3.17 15.94 -18.91
C LEU A 102 4.13 17.13 -18.88
N LEU A 103 4.10 17.92 -17.81
CA LEU A 103 4.99 19.08 -17.66
C LEU A 103 6.45 18.62 -17.51
N LEU A 104 6.69 17.56 -16.74
CA LEU A 104 8.02 16.96 -16.59
C LEU A 104 8.54 16.38 -17.92
N ILE A 105 7.68 15.74 -18.72
CA ILE A 105 8.01 15.25 -20.06
C ILE A 105 8.33 16.42 -21.00
N GLN A 106 7.56 17.51 -20.96
CA GLN A 106 7.83 18.70 -21.78
C GLN A 106 9.19 19.32 -21.44
N ASP A 107 9.52 19.42 -20.16
CA ASP A 107 10.81 19.98 -19.73
C ASP A 107 11.98 19.06 -20.08
N MET A 108 11.83 17.74 -19.94
CA MET A 108 12.82 16.77 -20.42
C MET A 108 13.03 16.87 -21.94
N LYS A 109 11.95 17.10 -22.72
CA LYS A 109 12.05 17.31 -24.18
C LYS A 109 12.79 18.60 -24.54
N LYS A 110 12.67 19.67 -23.74
CA LYS A 110 13.40 20.92 -23.94
C LYS A 110 14.88 20.74 -23.63
N ILE A 111 15.21 20.15 -22.47
CA ILE A 111 16.58 20.01 -21.98
C ILE A 111 17.36 18.94 -22.75
N ARG A 112 16.65 17.92 -23.29
CA ARG A 112 17.24 16.75 -23.97
C ARG A 112 18.45 16.19 -23.23
N PRO A 113 18.29 15.80 -21.95
CA PRO A 113 19.42 15.44 -21.09
C PRO A 113 20.25 14.26 -21.62
N PHE A 114 19.64 13.37 -22.40
CA PHE A 114 20.29 12.21 -23.01
C PHE A 114 20.90 12.49 -24.39
N HIS A 115 20.80 13.72 -24.90
CA HIS A 115 21.44 14.06 -26.16
C HIS A 115 22.96 14.19 -25.95
N TYR A 116 23.71 13.38 -26.69
CA TYR A 116 25.16 13.39 -26.65
C TYR A 116 25.70 14.76 -27.08
N THR A 117 26.38 15.45 -26.18
CA THR A 117 27.08 16.71 -26.48
C THR A 117 28.57 16.47 -26.38
N SER A 118 29.29 16.61 -27.48
CA SER A 118 30.75 16.45 -27.50
C SER A 118 31.40 17.49 -26.59
N GLY A 119 32.34 17.06 -25.72
CA GLY A 119 33.06 17.95 -24.80
C GLY A 119 32.35 18.24 -23.46
N ARG A 120 31.18 17.65 -23.19
CA ARG A 120 30.49 17.80 -21.90
C ARG A 120 31.12 16.89 -20.85
N PHE A 121 31.96 17.46 -19.99
CA PHE A 121 32.56 16.81 -18.83
C PHE A 121 32.24 17.64 -17.57
N TYR A 122 32.00 16.97 -16.45
CA TYR A 122 31.86 17.65 -15.16
C TYR A 122 33.26 17.99 -14.65
N LYS A 123 33.58 19.29 -14.50
CA LYS A 123 34.88 19.77 -13.98
C LYS A 123 35.22 19.20 -12.60
N GLU A 124 34.18 18.85 -11.84
CA GLU A 124 34.26 18.32 -10.47
C GLU A 124 34.53 16.81 -10.45
N PHE A 125 34.22 16.08 -11.53
CA PHE A 125 34.31 14.62 -11.59
C PHE A 125 35.32 14.15 -12.64
N ASN A 126 36.56 14.63 -12.54
CA ASN A 126 37.65 14.25 -13.46
C ASN A 126 38.08 12.78 -13.33
N SER A 127 37.71 12.09 -12.25
CA SER A 127 38.15 10.72 -11.96
C SER A 127 37.10 9.64 -12.25
N ILE A 128 35.88 10.02 -12.64
CA ILE A 128 34.83 9.05 -12.94
C ILE A 128 35.05 8.53 -14.37
N PRO A 129 35.35 7.24 -14.56
CA PRO A 129 35.51 6.68 -15.89
C PRO A 129 34.19 6.76 -16.67
N ARG A 130 34.30 7.03 -17.97
CA ARG A 130 33.16 7.23 -18.87
C ARG A 130 32.26 6.00 -18.97
N SER A 131 32.86 4.82 -18.77
CA SER A 131 32.18 3.53 -18.71
C SER A 131 32.95 2.61 -17.76
N ILE A 132 32.24 1.67 -17.13
CA ILE A 132 32.85 0.61 -16.31
C ILE A 132 33.86 -0.21 -17.13
N SER A 133 33.66 -0.30 -18.45
CA SER A 133 34.55 -1.01 -19.38
C SER A 133 35.89 -0.31 -19.66
N GLU A 134 36.04 0.97 -19.31
CA GLU A 134 37.25 1.76 -19.64
C GLU A 134 38.47 1.33 -18.82
N LYS A 135 38.25 0.71 -17.64
CA LYS A 135 39.29 0.13 -16.78
C LYS A 135 39.45 -1.39 -16.93
N VAL A 136 38.68 -2.01 -17.82
CA VAL A 136 38.74 -3.46 -18.01
C VAL A 136 39.87 -3.77 -18.99
N ASP A 137 40.94 -4.37 -18.47
CA ASP A 137 41.99 -4.95 -19.30
C ASP A 137 41.44 -6.19 -20.02
N GLY A 138 41.26 -6.07 -21.34
CA GLY A 138 40.74 -7.13 -22.19
C GLY A 138 41.57 -8.42 -22.14
N GLN A 139 42.89 -8.33 -21.95
CA GLN A 139 43.75 -9.53 -21.85
C GLN A 139 43.55 -10.27 -20.53
N LEU A 140 43.37 -9.51 -19.45
CA LEU A 140 43.14 -10.05 -18.11
C LEU A 140 41.73 -10.65 -18.01
N LEU A 141 40.75 -10.00 -18.63
CA LEU A 141 39.39 -10.51 -18.79
C LEU A 141 39.38 -11.83 -19.58
N LEU A 142 40.12 -11.91 -20.69
CA LEU A 142 40.20 -13.12 -21.51
C LEU A 142 40.86 -14.28 -20.75
N LYS A 143 41.92 -13.99 -19.97
CA LYS A 143 42.58 -14.99 -19.10
C LYS A 143 41.63 -15.48 -18.01
N TRP A 144 40.90 -14.59 -17.35
CA TRP A 144 39.92 -14.96 -16.33
C TRP A 144 38.77 -15.79 -16.93
N PHE A 145 38.27 -15.41 -18.11
CA PHE A 145 37.22 -16.14 -18.82
C PHE A 145 37.67 -17.55 -19.22
N ASN A 146 38.86 -17.68 -19.79
CA ASN A 146 39.42 -18.98 -20.16
C ASN A 146 39.69 -19.88 -18.94
N LYS A 147 40.09 -19.29 -17.80
CA LYS A 147 40.30 -20.01 -16.54
C LYS A 147 38.99 -20.53 -15.94
N ASN A 148 37.92 -19.75 -16.00
CA ASN A 148 36.62 -20.08 -15.39
C ASN A 148 35.61 -20.69 -16.37
N ARG A 149 36.04 -21.04 -17.59
CA ARG A 149 35.18 -21.55 -18.67
C ARG A 149 34.40 -22.81 -18.31
N ARG A 150 34.85 -23.60 -17.33
CA ARG A 150 34.16 -24.82 -16.87
C ARG A 150 33.05 -24.54 -15.85
N THR A 151 33.07 -23.38 -15.19
CA THR A 151 32.11 -23.02 -14.15
C THR A 151 30.86 -22.34 -14.70
N PHE A 152 30.96 -21.72 -15.89
CA PHE A 152 29.88 -20.98 -16.54
C PHE A 152 29.08 -21.77 -17.58
N PHE A 153 29.57 -22.94 -18.01
CA PHE A 153 28.90 -23.81 -18.98
C PHE A 153 28.49 -25.16 -18.35
N ILE A 154 27.96 -25.11 -17.13
CA ILE A 154 27.13 -26.17 -16.55
C ILE A 154 25.68 -25.87 -16.88
#